data_AF-A0A519SL11-F1
#
_entry.id   AF-A0A519SL11-F1
#
_cell.length_a   1.000
_cell.length_b   1.000
_cell.length_c   1.000
_cell.angle_alpha   90.00
_cell.angle_beta   90.00
_cell.angle_gamma   90.00
#
_symmetry.space_group_name_H-M   'P 1'
#
loop_
_entity.id
_entity.type
_entity.pdbx_description
1 polymer ?
#
loop_
_entity_poly.entity_id
_entity_poly.type
_entity_poly.pdbx_seq_one_letter_code
_entity_poly.pdbx_strand_id
1 'polypeptide(L)'
;MSNAAKIIVIIYLPWLLSMIVEFDPNISYFAAWLGSFFIFYITIFSSLAPYKTSENNPLPVMKPLILVQLIFAGFMCCTSIFYFLEHIDSDTTLISQCQRLSLLAHASLVSGMILKLNPNEYQKNISIRPSMKLILTMCLLSFCFAKLLDYVPSFIQLKYPLQVLSITSTVYVLVKAIATQKIMYAAIAISMFSIQFIESTLTGFKEGIIIQILTLIFISFHYYRSLVLILGSGIFLIALYVLPTYTAVFRKESWINGNSMNSAREQAYQTFFNEESSQLIFENNWEFLTNRFSEIGMF
;
A
#
# COMPACT_ATOMS: atom_id res chain seq x y z
N MET A 1 2.28 -12.32 34.02
CA MET A 1 1.92 -12.39 32.58
C MET A 1 3.16 -12.08 31.75
N SER A 2 3.43 -12.89 30.71
CA SER A 2 4.42 -12.56 29.68
C SER A 2 4.05 -11.24 28.99
N ASN A 3 5.02 -10.53 28.43
CA ASN A 3 4.75 -9.29 27.67
C ASN A 3 3.75 -9.55 26.53
N ALA A 4 3.85 -10.69 25.86
CA ALA A 4 2.89 -11.12 24.84
C ALA A 4 1.44 -11.16 25.37
N ALA A 5 1.21 -11.81 26.51
CA ALA A 5 -0.13 -11.87 27.11
C ALA A 5 -0.66 -10.49 27.50
N LYS A 6 0.21 -9.60 28.02
CA LYS A 6 -0.19 -8.22 28.37
C LYS A 6 -0.64 -7.45 27.13
N ILE A 7 0.14 -7.51 26.06
CA ILE A 7 -0.18 -6.84 24.79
C ILE A 7 -1.53 -7.34 24.28
N ILE A 8 -1.72 -8.66 24.23
CA ILE A 8 -2.95 -9.28 23.74
C ILE A 8 -4.16 -8.74 24.51
N VAL A 9 -4.13 -8.71 25.85
CA VAL A 9 -5.25 -8.17 26.62
C VAL A 9 -5.49 -6.68 26.33
N ILE A 10 -4.42 -5.89 26.23
CA ILE A 10 -4.50 -4.44 26.00
C ILE A 10 -5.12 -4.12 24.63
N ILE A 11 -4.76 -4.86 23.56
CA ILE A 11 -5.24 -4.55 22.20
C ILE A 11 -6.72 -4.84 21.98
N TYR A 12 -7.38 -5.63 22.84
CA TYR A 12 -8.85 -5.81 22.81
C TYR A 12 -9.63 -4.73 23.57
N LEU A 13 -8.96 -3.90 24.39
CA LEU A 13 -9.64 -2.86 25.17
C LEU A 13 -10.41 -1.86 24.30
N PRO A 14 -9.88 -1.33 23.17
CA PRO A 14 -10.64 -0.39 22.34
C PRO A 14 -11.89 -1.01 21.72
N TRP A 15 -11.88 -2.32 21.44
CA TRP A 15 -13.05 -3.02 20.93
C TRP A 15 -14.13 -3.17 22.01
N LEU A 16 -13.74 -3.50 23.24
CA LEU A 16 -14.68 -3.52 24.37
C LEU A 16 -15.28 -2.13 24.61
N LEU A 17 -14.46 -1.08 24.53
CA LEU A 17 -14.92 0.30 24.65
C LEU A 17 -15.93 0.66 23.56
N SER A 18 -15.68 0.28 22.31
CA SER A 18 -16.62 0.56 21.20
C SER A 18 -17.95 -0.19 21.34
N MET A 19 -17.94 -1.39 21.93
CA MET A 19 -19.16 -2.15 22.27
C MET A 19 -19.96 -1.48 23.41
N ILE A 20 -19.29 -0.95 24.44
CA ILE A 20 -19.97 -0.27 25.56
C ILE A 20 -20.72 0.98 25.07
N VAL A 21 -20.17 1.68 24.09
CA VAL A 21 -20.76 2.89 23.51
C VAL A 21 -21.59 2.62 22.24
N GLU A 22 -22.03 1.38 22.02
CA GLU A 22 -22.84 0.97 20.86
C GLU A 22 -24.16 1.75 20.72
N PHE A 23 -24.69 2.29 21.82
CA PHE A 23 -25.90 3.11 21.82
C PHE A 23 -25.77 4.40 20.98
N ASP A 24 -24.55 4.87 20.73
CA ASP A 24 -24.26 5.99 19.83
C ASP A 24 -23.36 5.47 18.69
N PRO A 25 -23.91 5.23 17.49
CA PRO A 25 -23.15 4.70 16.36
C PRO A 25 -21.93 5.54 15.97
N ASN A 26 -22.01 6.87 16.11
CA ASN A 26 -20.92 7.77 15.72
C ASN A 26 -19.77 7.67 16.72
N ILE A 27 -20.05 7.70 18.02
CA ILE A 27 -19.03 7.51 19.07
C ILE A 27 -18.45 6.10 18.98
N SER A 28 -19.29 5.08 18.77
CA SER A 28 -18.85 3.69 18.59
C SER A 28 -17.94 3.53 17.38
N TYR A 29 -18.27 4.16 16.26
CA TYR A 29 -17.43 4.19 15.07
C TYR A 29 -16.06 4.81 15.37
N PHE A 30 -16.00 6.01 15.95
CA PHE A 30 -14.73 6.68 16.25
C PHE A 30 -13.90 5.92 17.29
N ALA A 31 -14.53 5.33 18.31
CA ALA A 31 -13.85 4.48 19.28
C ALA A 31 -13.21 3.26 18.60
N ALA A 32 -13.92 2.62 17.67
CA ALA A 32 -13.41 1.49 16.92
C ALA A 32 -12.31 1.89 15.90
N TRP A 33 -12.49 3.03 15.24
CA TRP A 33 -11.54 3.60 14.28
C TRP A 33 -10.21 3.98 14.96
N LEU A 34 -10.26 4.79 16.03
CA LEU A 34 -9.09 5.13 16.85
C LEU A 34 -8.47 3.90 17.51
N GLY A 35 -9.30 2.90 17.85
CA GLY A 35 -8.85 1.64 18.41
C GLY A 35 -7.83 0.92 17.53
N SER A 36 -7.99 0.97 16.21
CA SER A 36 -7.01 0.35 15.30
C SER A 36 -5.67 1.09 15.32
N PHE A 37 -5.66 2.42 15.35
CA PHE A 37 -4.43 3.22 15.55
C PHE A 37 -3.76 2.95 16.90
N PHE A 38 -4.56 2.71 17.94
CA PHE A 38 -4.04 2.30 19.24
C PHE A 38 -3.32 0.94 19.18
N ILE A 39 -3.84 -0.04 18.45
CA ILE A 39 -3.16 -1.34 18.23
C ILE A 39 -1.81 -1.15 17.54
N PHE A 40 -1.72 -0.29 16.51
CA PHE A 40 -0.44 0.07 15.89
C PHE A 40 0.54 0.64 16.90
N TYR A 41 0.09 1.63 17.67
CA TYR A 41 0.93 2.29 18.65
C TYR A 41 1.50 1.28 19.67
N ILE A 42 0.65 0.43 20.23
CA ILE A 42 1.07 -0.56 21.23
C ILE A 42 2.04 -1.59 20.64
N THR A 43 1.80 -2.09 19.43
CA THR A 43 2.61 -3.19 18.89
C THR A 43 3.87 -2.77 18.16
N ILE A 44 3.96 -1.51 17.72
CA ILE A 44 5.09 -1.02 16.93
C ILE A 44 5.95 -0.03 17.71
N PHE A 45 5.33 0.90 18.44
CA PHE A 45 6.02 2.06 19.01
C PHE A 45 6.15 2.04 20.53
N SER A 46 5.29 1.29 21.23
CA SER A 46 5.30 1.28 22.70
C SER A 46 6.50 0.51 23.26
N SER A 47 6.77 0.71 24.56
CA SER A 47 7.76 -0.08 25.30
C SER A 47 7.43 -1.57 25.40
N LEU A 48 6.17 -1.93 25.13
CA LEU A 48 5.69 -3.31 25.08
C LEU A 48 5.85 -3.94 23.70
N ALA A 49 6.24 -3.17 22.67
CA ALA A 49 6.35 -3.67 21.30
C ALA A 49 7.23 -4.93 21.23
N PRO A 50 6.81 -5.99 20.51
CA PRO A 50 7.59 -7.22 20.39
C PRO A 50 8.96 -7.00 19.72
N TYR A 51 9.03 -6.02 18.81
CA TYR A 51 10.28 -5.60 18.18
C TYR A 51 10.75 -4.30 18.81
N LYS A 52 11.90 -4.34 19.49
CA LYS A 52 12.54 -3.14 20.02
C LYS A 52 13.25 -2.39 18.90
N THR A 53 12.81 -1.17 18.63
CA THR A 53 13.56 -0.21 17.82
C THR A 53 14.69 0.38 18.67
N SER A 54 15.86 0.61 18.07
CA SER A 54 16.98 1.30 18.70
C SER A 54 17.65 2.20 17.67
N GLU A 55 18.49 3.15 18.11
CA GLU A 55 19.21 4.04 17.18
C GLU A 55 20.01 3.28 16.12
N ASN A 56 20.55 2.10 16.47
CA ASN A 56 21.33 1.25 15.56
C ASN A 56 20.49 0.21 14.80
N ASN A 57 19.18 0.12 15.06
CA ASN A 57 18.29 -0.83 14.39
C ASN A 57 16.98 -0.12 14.01
N PRO A 58 16.93 0.50 12.80
CA PRO A 58 15.75 1.23 12.36
C PRO A 58 14.53 0.30 12.28
N LEU A 59 13.35 0.91 12.32
CA LEU A 59 12.08 0.17 12.29
C LEU A 59 12.09 -0.87 11.16
N PRO A 60 11.96 -2.17 11.47
CA PRO A 60 12.10 -3.21 10.47
C PRO A 60 10.75 -3.36 9.75
N VAL A 61 10.39 -2.39 8.92
CA VAL A 61 9.08 -2.26 8.26
C VAL A 61 8.67 -3.54 7.52
N MET A 62 9.65 -4.28 6.99
CA MET A 62 9.45 -5.55 6.28
C MET A 62 9.17 -6.76 7.19
N LYS A 63 9.17 -6.60 8.52
CA LYS A 63 8.80 -7.70 9.43
C LYS A 63 7.31 -8.00 9.27
N PRO A 64 6.91 -9.28 9.24
CA PRO A 64 5.51 -9.67 9.01
C PRO A 64 4.52 -8.93 9.91
N LEU A 65 4.81 -8.81 11.22
CA LEU A 65 3.94 -8.09 12.16
C LEU A 65 3.68 -6.63 11.77
N ILE A 66 4.71 -5.92 11.28
CA ILE A 66 4.62 -4.50 10.95
C ILE A 66 3.99 -4.35 9.56
N LEU A 67 4.48 -5.10 8.58
CA LEU A 67 4.01 -5.02 7.20
C LEU A 67 2.53 -5.39 7.07
N VAL A 68 2.12 -6.51 7.67
CA VAL A 68 0.73 -6.99 7.60
C VAL A 68 -0.21 -6.02 8.30
N GLN A 69 0.19 -5.50 9.47
CA GLN A 69 -0.59 -4.46 10.12
C GLN A 69 -0.67 -3.22 9.22
N LEU A 70 0.42 -2.69 8.67
CA LEU A 70 0.36 -1.49 7.81
C LEU A 70 -0.59 -1.66 6.60
N ILE A 71 -0.58 -2.85 5.98
CA ILE A 71 -1.53 -3.20 4.92
C ILE A 71 -2.96 -3.17 5.48
N PHE A 72 -3.21 -3.83 6.61
CA PHE A 72 -4.52 -3.84 7.27
C PHE A 72 -5.00 -2.43 7.62
N ALA A 73 -4.14 -1.58 8.19
CA ALA A 73 -4.46 -0.17 8.47
C ALA A 73 -4.90 0.54 7.20
N GLY A 74 -4.09 0.39 6.15
CA GLY A 74 -4.26 1.08 4.90
C GLY A 74 -5.60 0.79 4.25
N PHE A 75 -6.11 -0.44 4.34
CA PHE A 75 -7.35 -0.84 3.67
C PHE A 75 -8.58 -0.85 4.59
N MET A 76 -8.43 -1.18 5.87
CA MET A 76 -9.57 -1.44 6.77
C MET A 76 -9.79 -0.36 7.83
N CYS A 77 -8.79 0.49 8.09
CA CYS A 77 -8.88 1.49 9.15
C CYS A 77 -8.80 2.91 8.62
N CYS A 78 -7.73 3.26 7.90
CA CYS A 78 -7.48 4.65 7.50
C CYS A 78 -8.53 5.16 6.50
N THR A 79 -9.10 4.27 5.70
CA THR A 79 -9.94 4.63 4.55
C THR A 79 -11.41 4.62 4.85
N SER A 80 -11.84 3.87 5.87
CA SER A 80 -13.25 3.79 6.25
C SER A 80 -13.85 5.13 6.65
N ILE A 81 -13.02 6.10 7.03
CA ILE A 81 -13.46 7.45 7.39
C ILE A 81 -14.14 8.15 6.22
N PHE A 82 -13.71 7.92 4.98
CA PHE A 82 -14.32 8.55 3.81
C PHE A 82 -15.76 8.09 3.63
N TYR A 83 -16.01 6.78 3.75
CA TYR A 83 -17.36 6.23 3.66
C TYR A 83 -18.24 6.68 4.83
N PHE A 84 -17.69 6.74 6.04
CA PHE A 84 -18.42 7.24 7.21
C PHE A 84 -18.82 8.72 7.05
N LEU A 85 -17.90 9.57 6.58
CA LEU A 85 -18.18 10.99 6.37
C LEU A 85 -19.28 11.23 5.31
N GLU A 86 -19.32 10.42 4.26
CA GLU A 86 -20.38 10.48 3.24
C GLU A 86 -21.77 10.16 3.83
N HIS A 87 -21.82 9.29 4.83
CA HIS A 87 -23.06 8.73 5.38
C HIS A 87 -23.38 9.25 6.79
N ILE A 88 -22.68 10.28 7.27
CA ILE A 88 -22.79 10.75 8.67
C ILE A 88 -24.20 11.23 9.04
N ASP A 89 -24.93 11.77 8.06
CA ASP A 89 -26.31 12.26 8.22
C ASP A 89 -27.37 11.16 8.02
N SER A 90 -26.93 9.94 7.70
CA SER A 90 -27.78 8.77 7.48
C SER A 90 -27.68 7.77 8.65
N ASP A 91 -28.29 6.59 8.53
CA ASP A 91 -28.17 5.54 9.53
C ASP A 91 -26.74 4.96 9.55
N THR A 92 -25.93 5.41 10.51
CA THR A 92 -24.54 4.96 10.72
C THR A 92 -24.43 3.68 11.56
N THR A 93 -25.55 3.04 11.93
CA THR A 93 -25.56 1.84 12.79
C THR A 93 -24.75 0.71 12.19
N LEU A 94 -25.01 0.35 10.93
CA LEU A 94 -24.29 -0.72 10.22
C LEU A 94 -22.82 -0.34 10.01
N ILE A 95 -22.53 0.92 9.67
CA ILE A 95 -21.16 1.41 9.47
C ILE A 95 -20.34 1.25 10.75
N SER A 96 -20.93 1.62 11.90
CA SER A 96 -20.30 1.46 13.21
C SER A 96 -20.05 -0.01 13.53
N GLN A 97 -21.01 -0.90 13.24
CA GLN A 97 -20.90 -2.35 13.44
C GLN A 97 -19.76 -2.93 12.59
N CYS A 98 -19.69 -2.58 11.31
CA CYS A 98 -18.61 -2.98 10.41
C CYS A 98 -17.25 -2.52 10.94
N GLN A 99 -17.13 -1.28 11.40
CA GLN A 99 -15.88 -0.76 11.97
C GLN A 99 -15.48 -1.49 13.28
N ARG A 100 -16.44 -1.86 14.14
CA ARG A 100 -16.19 -2.68 15.34
C ARG A 100 -15.68 -4.08 14.97
N LEU A 101 -16.27 -4.71 13.96
CA LEU A 101 -15.82 -6.02 13.46
C LEU A 101 -14.43 -5.93 12.84
N SER A 102 -14.13 -4.89 12.07
CA SER A 102 -12.79 -4.62 11.54
C SER A 102 -11.75 -4.45 12.65
N LEU A 103 -12.08 -3.73 13.73
CA LEU A 103 -11.19 -3.62 14.89
C LEU A 103 -10.97 -4.98 15.58
N LEU A 104 -12.03 -5.77 15.76
CA LEU A 104 -11.92 -7.10 16.35
C LEU A 104 -11.03 -8.02 15.50
N ALA A 105 -11.18 -7.97 14.18
CA ALA A 105 -10.34 -8.68 13.23
C ALA A 105 -8.88 -8.23 13.35
N HIS A 106 -8.62 -6.93 13.47
CA HIS A 106 -7.28 -6.38 13.67
C HIS A 106 -6.63 -6.92 14.96
N ALA A 107 -7.33 -6.84 16.09
CA ALA A 107 -6.85 -7.34 17.37
C ALA A 107 -6.57 -8.86 17.33
N SER A 108 -7.42 -9.62 16.65
CA SER A 108 -7.28 -11.07 16.52
C SER A 108 -6.11 -11.46 15.62
N LEU A 109 -5.95 -10.77 14.49
CA LEU A 109 -4.82 -10.95 13.57
C LEU A 109 -3.49 -10.70 14.29
N VAL A 110 -3.40 -9.57 15.00
CA VAL A 110 -2.20 -9.18 15.76
C VAL A 110 -1.93 -10.14 16.91
N SER A 111 -2.95 -10.59 17.62
CA SER A 111 -2.82 -11.61 18.66
C SER A 111 -2.22 -12.89 18.11
N GLY A 112 -2.73 -13.40 16.98
CA GLY A 112 -2.20 -14.59 16.31
C GLY A 112 -0.74 -14.43 15.92
N MET A 113 -0.36 -13.27 15.37
CA MET A 113 1.03 -12.97 15.01
C MET A 113 1.94 -12.92 16.25
N ILE A 114 1.52 -12.27 17.34
CA ILE A 114 2.28 -12.18 18.58
C ILE A 114 2.49 -13.55 19.23
N LEU A 115 1.46 -14.41 19.22
CA LEU A 115 1.55 -15.77 19.79
C LEU A 115 2.54 -16.66 19.03
N LYS A 116 2.72 -16.42 17.72
CA LYS A 116 3.68 -17.15 16.89
C LYS A 116 5.06 -16.50 16.83
N LEU A 117 5.20 -15.30 17.37
CA LEU A 117 6.47 -14.58 17.39
C LEU A 117 7.40 -15.26 18.39
N ASN A 118 8.51 -15.81 17.93
CA ASN A 118 9.53 -16.34 18.81
C ASN A 118 10.56 -15.23 19.12
N PRO A 119 10.54 -14.62 20.31
CA PRO A 119 11.48 -13.53 20.64
C PRO A 119 12.93 -14.02 20.73
N ASN A 120 13.15 -15.34 20.86
CA ASN A 120 14.45 -15.97 21.04
C ASN A 120 15.01 -16.59 19.75
N GLU A 121 14.31 -16.46 18.61
CA GLU A 121 14.87 -16.88 17.34
C GLU A 121 16.03 -15.93 16.99
N TYR A 122 17.24 -16.37 17.31
CA TYR A 122 18.47 -15.82 16.77
C TYR A 122 18.32 -15.81 15.26
N GLN A 123 18.09 -14.62 14.70
CA GLN A 123 18.17 -14.42 13.26
C GLN A 123 19.56 -14.85 12.86
N LYS A 124 19.68 -16.05 12.27
CA LYS A 124 20.87 -16.41 11.50
C LYS A 124 20.93 -15.37 10.40
N ASN A 125 21.73 -14.34 10.63
CA ASN A 125 22.12 -13.34 9.66
C ASN A 125 22.99 -14.04 8.61
N ILE A 126 22.39 -14.92 7.82
CA ILE A 126 22.97 -15.34 6.55
C ILE A 126 22.82 -14.10 5.67
N SER A 127 23.81 -13.21 5.76
CA SER A 127 23.86 -11.99 4.97
C SER A 127 24.24 -12.35 3.54
N ILE A 128 23.33 -13.01 2.82
CA ILE A 128 23.42 -13.07 1.37
C ILE A 128 23.22 -11.63 0.91
N ARG A 129 24.32 -10.97 0.55
CA ARG A 129 24.31 -9.63 -0.03
C ARG A 129 24.42 -9.81 -1.55
N PRO A 130 23.30 -10.03 -2.27
CA PRO A 130 23.35 -10.19 -3.71
C PRO A 130 24.04 -8.99 -4.35
N SER A 131 24.92 -9.28 -5.31
CA SER A 131 25.63 -8.25 -6.06
C SER A 131 24.62 -7.44 -6.89
N MET A 132 24.86 -6.14 -7.06
CA MET A 132 23.99 -5.30 -7.91
C MET A 132 23.92 -5.82 -9.34
N LYS A 133 25.03 -6.39 -9.83
CA LYS A 133 25.09 -7.04 -11.15
C LYS A 133 24.07 -8.19 -11.24
N LEU A 134 24.03 -9.08 -10.25
CA LEU A 134 23.09 -10.20 -10.23
C LEU A 134 21.63 -9.71 -10.27
N ILE A 135 21.29 -8.73 -9.44
CA ILE A 135 19.92 -8.20 -9.36
C ILE A 135 19.53 -7.48 -10.65
N LEU A 136 20.45 -6.70 -11.24
CA LEU A 136 20.22 -6.05 -12.53
C LEU A 136 20.04 -7.09 -13.65
N THR A 137 20.82 -8.18 -13.65
CA THR A 137 20.62 -9.28 -14.60
C THR A 137 19.26 -9.95 -14.41
N MET A 138 18.84 -10.21 -13.17
CA MET A 138 17.49 -10.74 -12.90
C MET A 138 16.40 -9.80 -13.39
N CYS A 139 16.57 -8.49 -13.18
CA CYS A 139 15.67 -7.45 -13.68
C CYS A 139 15.54 -7.49 -15.22
N LEU A 140 16.66 -7.44 -15.94
CA LEU A 140 16.66 -7.47 -17.41
C LEU A 140 16.07 -8.77 -17.96
N LEU A 141 16.46 -9.92 -17.41
CA LEU A 141 15.93 -11.21 -17.85
C LEU A 141 14.43 -11.31 -17.59
N SER A 142 13.97 -10.97 -16.39
CA SER A 142 12.54 -11.03 -16.05
C SER A 142 11.71 -10.07 -16.89
N PHE A 143 12.20 -8.86 -17.18
CA PHE A 143 11.57 -7.93 -18.11
C PHE A 143 11.48 -8.50 -19.53
N CYS A 144 12.60 -8.97 -20.08
CA CYS A 144 12.63 -9.55 -21.44
C CYS A 144 11.71 -10.76 -21.56
N PHE A 145 11.74 -11.68 -20.59
CA PHE A 145 10.85 -12.83 -20.59
C PHE A 145 9.39 -12.42 -20.47
N ALA A 146 9.05 -11.47 -19.59
CA ALA A 146 7.69 -10.95 -19.50
C ALA A 146 7.19 -10.37 -20.84
N LYS A 147 8.07 -9.68 -21.59
CA LYS A 147 7.74 -9.14 -22.91
C LYS A 147 7.58 -10.22 -23.97
N LEU A 148 8.40 -11.26 -23.95
CA LEU A 148 8.23 -12.40 -24.85
C LEU A 148 6.90 -13.12 -24.61
N LEU A 149 6.43 -13.16 -23.36
CA LEU A 149 5.13 -13.73 -23.02
C LEU A 149 3.93 -12.89 -23.48
N ASP A 150 4.12 -11.63 -23.89
CA ASP A 150 3.05 -10.84 -24.53
C ASP A 150 2.56 -11.49 -25.83
N TYR A 151 3.42 -12.27 -26.50
CA TYR A 151 3.08 -12.98 -27.74
C TYR A 151 2.43 -14.36 -27.52
N VAL A 152 2.35 -14.84 -26.27
CA VAL A 152 1.78 -16.14 -25.94
C VAL A 152 0.69 -15.99 -24.88
N PRO A 153 -0.58 -15.74 -25.29
CA PRO A 153 -1.68 -15.43 -24.38
C PRO A 153 -1.89 -16.47 -23.27
N SER A 154 -1.61 -17.76 -23.56
CA SER A 154 -1.75 -18.87 -22.62
C SER A 154 -0.84 -18.77 -21.39
N PHE A 155 0.22 -17.96 -21.41
CA PHE A 155 1.18 -17.80 -20.31
C PHE A 155 1.03 -16.47 -19.56
N ILE A 156 -0.12 -15.79 -19.67
CA ILE A 156 -0.34 -14.51 -19.00
C ILE A 156 -0.19 -14.60 -17.47
N GLN A 157 -0.52 -15.75 -16.87
CA GLN A 157 -0.32 -15.97 -15.43
C GLN A 157 1.15 -16.02 -15.02
N LEU A 158 2.06 -16.42 -15.91
CA LEU A 158 3.51 -16.42 -15.66
C LEU A 158 4.13 -15.04 -15.91
N LYS A 159 3.55 -14.26 -16.82
CA LYS A 159 3.98 -12.89 -17.14
C LYS A 159 3.91 -11.98 -15.91
N TYR A 160 2.81 -11.95 -15.18
CA TYR A 160 2.63 -10.98 -14.08
C TYR A 160 3.68 -11.14 -12.95
N PRO A 161 3.97 -12.35 -12.44
CA PRO A 161 5.06 -12.54 -11.48
C PRO A 161 6.43 -12.08 -11.99
N LEU A 162 6.74 -12.32 -13.28
CA LEU A 162 7.99 -11.85 -13.89
C LEU A 162 8.05 -10.33 -13.97
N GLN A 163 6.93 -9.67 -14.29
CA GLN A 163 6.84 -8.21 -14.27
C GLN A 163 7.06 -7.65 -12.87
N VAL A 164 6.42 -8.23 -11.85
CA VAL A 164 6.61 -7.84 -10.44
C VAL A 164 8.07 -8.02 -10.03
N LEU A 165 8.69 -9.16 -10.38
CA LEU A 165 10.10 -9.41 -10.10
C LEU A 165 11.02 -8.36 -10.77
N SER A 166 10.73 -8.02 -12.02
CA SER A 166 11.45 -6.97 -12.74
C SER A 166 11.35 -5.63 -12.02
N ILE A 167 10.13 -5.20 -11.69
CA ILE A 167 9.83 -3.94 -10.99
C ILE A 167 10.57 -3.88 -9.65
N THR A 168 10.40 -4.88 -8.80
CA THR A 168 11.02 -4.89 -7.48
C THR A 168 12.55 -4.88 -7.57
N SER A 169 13.11 -5.60 -8.54
CA SER A 169 14.56 -5.63 -8.79
C SER A 169 15.08 -4.28 -9.32
N THR A 170 14.36 -3.64 -10.25
CA THR A 170 14.69 -2.30 -10.75
C THR A 170 14.75 -1.29 -9.62
N VAL A 171 13.69 -1.23 -8.81
CA VAL A 171 13.61 -0.28 -7.69
C VAL A 171 14.70 -0.55 -6.65
N TYR A 172 14.98 -1.81 -6.32
CA TYR A 172 16.06 -2.14 -5.40
C TYR A 172 17.43 -1.67 -5.92
N VAL A 173 17.74 -1.94 -7.19
CA VAL A 173 19.00 -1.49 -7.81
C VAL A 173 19.07 0.03 -7.85
N LEU A 174 17.96 0.70 -8.19
CA LEU A 174 17.87 2.16 -8.21
C LEU A 174 18.25 2.77 -6.86
N VAL A 175 17.54 2.38 -5.80
CA VAL A 175 17.76 2.91 -4.45
C VAL A 175 19.18 2.60 -3.96
N LYS A 176 19.63 1.35 -4.13
CA LYS A 176 20.97 0.93 -3.70
C LYS A 176 22.08 1.62 -4.48
N ALA A 177 21.91 1.83 -5.79
CA ALA A 177 22.89 2.50 -6.62
C ALA A 177 23.02 3.98 -6.26
N ILE A 178 21.90 4.67 -5.98
CA ILE A 178 21.90 6.05 -5.47
C ILE A 178 22.60 6.09 -4.10
N ALA A 179 22.23 5.20 -3.18
CA ALA A 179 22.83 5.13 -1.84
C ALA A 179 24.33 4.82 -1.85
N THR A 180 24.80 4.03 -2.82
CA THR A 180 26.22 3.67 -2.99
C THR A 180 26.95 4.51 -4.03
N GLN A 181 26.34 5.60 -4.52
CA GLN A 181 26.88 6.54 -5.52
C GLN A 181 27.38 5.87 -6.82
N LYS A 182 26.78 4.75 -7.22
CA LYS A 182 27.13 4.04 -8.47
C LYS A 182 26.30 4.54 -9.64
N ILE A 183 26.71 5.67 -10.20
CA ILE A 183 25.99 6.43 -11.24
C ILE A 183 25.55 5.56 -12.42
N MET A 184 26.42 4.67 -12.93
CA MET A 184 26.07 3.79 -14.06
C MET A 184 24.89 2.87 -13.75
N TYR A 185 24.86 2.26 -12.56
CA TYR A 185 23.76 1.39 -12.16
C TYR A 185 22.48 2.20 -11.90
N ALA A 186 22.62 3.41 -11.34
CA ALA A 186 21.50 4.32 -11.12
C ALA A 186 20.89 4.75 -12.46
N ALA A 187 21.70 5.14 -13.45
CA ALA A 187 21.23 5.54 -14.77
C ALA A 187 20.43 4.43 -15.46
N ILE A 188 20.96 3.20 -15.49
CA ILE A 188 20.25 2.04 -16.06
C ILE A 188 18.94 1.78 -15.31
N ALA A 189 18.97 1.80 -13.99
CA ALA A 189 17.79 1.54 -13.18
C ALA A 189 16.72 2.64 -13.32
N ILE A 190 17.11 3.91 -13.44
CA ILE A 190 16.19 5.03 -13.75
C ILE A 190 15.53 4.78 -15.10
N SER A 191 16.31 4.49 -16.15
CA SER A 191 15.76 4.22 -17.48
C SER A 191 14.77 3.06 -17.46
N MET A 192 15.11 1.95 -16.80
CA MET A 192 14.22 0.80 -16.67
C MET A 192 12.96 1.12 -15.87
N PHE A 193 13.09 1.87 -14.78
CA PHE A 193 11.96 2.31 -13.97
C PHE A 193 11.01 3.17 -14.79
N SER A 194 11.53 4.16 -15.54
CA SER A 194 10.72 5.01 -16.41
C SER A 194 10.01 4.22 -17.49
N ILE A 195 10.67 3.25 -18.14
CA ILE A 195 10.04 2.38 -19.14
C ILE A 195 8.88 1.60 -18.51
N GLN A 196 9.11 0.93 -17.38
CA GLN A 196 8.08 0.14 -16.70
C GLN A 196 6.92 1.00 -16.18
N PHE A 197 7.22 2.22 -15.75
CA PHE A 197 6.22 3.18 -15.30
C PHE A 197 5.31 3.61 -16.46
N ILE A 198 5.90 3.98 -17.60
CA ILE A 198 5.18 4.35 -18.83
C ILE A 198 4.34 3.17 -19.34
N GLU A 199 4.87 1.95 -19.30
CA GLU A 199 4.10 0.78 -19.68
C GLU A 199 2.91 0.54 -18.76
N SER A 200 3.08 0.78 -17.46
CA SER A 200 2.00 0.60 -16.49
C SER A 200 0.84 1.59 -16.73
N THR A 201 1.12 2.81 -17.18
CA THR A 201 0.06 3.78 -17.52
C THR A 201 -0.77 3.36 -18.75
N LEU A 202 -0.21 2.56 -19.66
CA LEU A 202 -0.92 2.03 -20.83
C LEU A 202 -1.87 0.87 -20.52
N THR A 203 -1.83 0.32 -19.32
CA THR A 203 -2.64 -0.86 -18.97
C THR A 203 -4.05 -0.52 -18.47
N GLY A 204 -4.28 0.72 -18.02
CA GLY A 204 -5.51 1.09 -17.30
C GLY A 204 -5.63 0.44 -15.91
N PHE A 205 -4.61 -0.29 -15.45
CA PHE A 205 -4.55 -0.91 -14.12
C PHE A 205 -3.77 -0.03 -13.14
N LYS A 206 -4.46 0.42 -12.09
CA LYS A 206 -3.88 1.18 -10.97
C LYS A 206 -2.78 0.41 -10.23
N GLU A 207 -2.89 -0.91 -10.16
CA GLU A 207 -2.01 -1.78 -9.36
C GLU A 207 -0.55 -1.70 -9.80
N GLY A 208 -0.28 -1.70 -11.12
CA GLY A 208 1.09 -1.63 -11.63
C GLY A 208 1.82 -0.35 -11.19
N ILE A 209 1.11 0.79 -11.20
CA ILE A 209 1.67 2.09 -10.79
C ILE A 209 1.84 2.13 -9.26
N ILE A 210 0.83 1.68 -8.51
CA ILE A 210 0.86 1.67 -7.04
C ILE A 210 2.00 0.78 -6.52
N ILE A 211 2.19 -0.41 -7.09
CA ILE A 211 3.26 -1.33 -6.68
C ILE A 211 4.63 -0.68 -6.89
N GLN A 212 4.86 -0.01 -8.02
CA GLN A 212 6.12 0.69 -8.27
C GLN A 212 6.40 1.79 -7.25
N ILE A 213 5.41 2.64 -6.98
CA ILE A 213 5.52 3.75 -6.01
C ILE A 213 5.74 3.22 -4.59
N LEU A 214 4.93 2.25 -4.14
CA LEU A 214 5.05 1.70 -2.80
C LEU A 214 6.38 0.99 -2.60
N THR A 215 6.83 0.20 -3.59
CA THR A 215 8.13 -0.48 -3.51
C THR A 215 9.26 0.54 -3.42
N LEU A 216 9.18 1.65 -4.16
CA LEU A 216 10.16 2.73 -4.10
C LEU A 216 10.17 3.37 -2.71
N ILE A 217 9.01 3.70 -2.15
CA ILE A 217 8.89 4.28 -0.81
C ILE A 217 9.48 3.32 0.24
N PHE A 218 9.04 2.06 0.27
CA PHE A 218 9.46 1.11 1.29
C PHE A 218 10.96 0.79 1.24
N ILE A 219 11.54 0.58 0.06
CA ILE A 219 12.96 0.29 -0.07
C ILE A 219 13.78 1.55 0.25
N SER A 220 13.35 2.73 -0.20
CA SER A 220 14.03 4.00 0.07
C SER A 220 14.00 4.37 1.55
N PHE A 221 12.94 4.00 2.28
CA PHE A 221 12.78 4.31 3.69
C PHE A 221 13.96 3.83 4.55
N HIS A 222 14.59 2.70 4.16
CA HIS A 222 15.77 2.17 4.84
C HIS A 222 16.99 3.10 4.76
N TYR A 223 17.13 3.86 3.67
CA TYR A 223 18.28 4.73 3.42
C TYR A 223 17.99 6.22 3.68
N TYR A 224 16.76 6.68 3.45
CA TYR A 224 16.41 8.11 3.38
C TYR A 224 15.13 8.46 4.16
N ARG A 225 15.04 8.05 5.43
CA ARG A 225 13.82 8.14 6.27
C ARG A 225 13.07 9.47 6.16
N SER A 226 13.71 10.60 6.45
CA SER A 226 13.03 11.92 6.49
C SER A 226 12.54 12.37 5.11
N LEU A 227 13.37 12.19 4.09
CA LEU A 227 13.03 12.55 2.72
C LEU A 227 11.87 11.69 2.20
N VAL A 228 11.88 10.39 2.48
CA VAL A 228 10.83 9.46 2.08
C VAL A 228 9.52 9.75 2.80
N LEU A 229 9.54 10.16 4.06
CA LEU A 229 8.32 10.56 4.76
C LEU A 229 7.68 11.80 4.12
N ILE A 230 8.47 12.81 3.77
CA ILE A 230 7.93 14.03 3.17
C ILE A 230 7.51 13.80 1.70
N LEU A 231 8.44 13.33 0.87
CA LEU A 231 8.19 13.16 -0.57
C LEU A 231 7.29 11.96 -0.84
N GLY A 232 7.46 10.85 -0.11
CA GLY A 232 6.62 9.67 -0.28
C GLY A 232 5.16 9.95 0.06
N SER A 233 4.89 10.67 1.15
CA SER A 233 3.53 11.13 1.47
C SER A 233 2.97 12.07 0.40
N GLY A 234 3.76 13.03 -0.09
CA GLY A 234 3.34 13.91 -1.18
C GLY A 234 3.01 13.15 -2.47
N ILE A 235 3.89 12.24 -2.90
CA ILE A 235 3.68 11.39 -4.07
C ILE A 235 2.44 10.51 -3.90
N PHE A 236 2.24 9.94 -2.70
CA PHE A 236 1.07 9.11 -2.42
C PHE A 236 -0.24 9.90 -2.49
N LEU A 237 -0.28 11.13 -1.96
CA LEU A 237 -1.44 12.02 -2.07
C LEU A 237 -1.73 12.39 -3.53
N ILE A 238 -0.70 12.73 -4.30
CA ILE A 238 -0.85 12.99 -5.74
C ILE A 238 -1.38 11.73 -6.45
N ALA A 239 -0.87 10.55 -6.10
CA ALA A 239 -1.34 9.30 -6.68
C ALA A 239 -2.82 9.02 -6.34
N LEU A 240 -3.26 9.29 -5.10
CA LEU A 240 -4.67 9.16 -4.70
C LEU A 240 -5.58 10.15 -5.44
N TYR A 241 -5.07 11.31 -5.83
CA TYR A 241 -5.84 12.28 -6.62
C TYR A 241 -5.86 11.96 -8.12
N VAL A 242 -4.75 11.52 -8.69
CA VAL A 242 -4.61 11.33 -10.15
C VAL A 242 -5.09 9.95 -10.59
N LEU A 243 -4.74 8.88 -9.86
CA LEU A 243 -4.96 7.51 -10.35
C LEU A 243 -6.44 7.14 -10.53
N PRO A 244 -7.37 7.50 -9.62
CA PRO A 244 -8.76 7.09 -9.78
C PRO A 244 -9.37 7.67 -11.05
N THR A 245 -9.27 8.98 -11.24
CA THR A 245 -9.78 9.64 -12.44
C THR A 245 -9.06 9.16 -13.70
N TYR A 246 -7.72 9.06 -13.67
CA TYR A 246 -6.96 8.56 -14.82
C TYR A 246 -7.44 7.16 -15.25
N THR A 247 -7.61 6.24 -14.30
CA THR A 247 -8.03 4.88 -14.62
C THR A 247 -9.50 4.78 -15.03
N ALA A 248 -10.38 5.60 -14.45
CA ALA A 248 -11.79 5.66 -14.83
C ALA A 248 -11.93 6.12 -16.30
N VAL A 249 -11.29 7.24 -16.65
CA VAL A 249 -11.31 7.77 -18.02
C VAL A 249 -10.63 6.81 -18.99
N PHE A 250 -9.44 6.29 -18.66
CA PHE A 250 -8.73 5.35 -19.52
C PHE A 250 -9.57 4.11 -19.83
N ARG A 251 -10.23 3.53 -18.83
CA ARG A 251 -11.08 2.34 -19.00
C ARG A 251 -12.32 2.66 -19.82
N LYS A 252 -12.96 3.81 -19.59
CA LYS A 252 -14.09 4.26 -20.41
C LYS A 252 -13.67 4.38 -21.88
N GLU A 253 -12.56 5.04 -22.15
CA GLU A 253 -12.11 5.26 -23.53
C GLU A 253 -11.59 3.99 -24.20
N SER A 254 -10.75 3.21 -23.51
CA SER A 254 -10.12 2.03 -24.11
C SER A 254 -11.05 0.81 -24.15
N TRP A 255 -11.81 0.55 -23.08
CA TRP A 255 -12.58 -0.69 -22.94
C TRP A 255 -14.03 -0.55 -23.41
N ILE A 256 -14.63 0.64 -23.24
CA ILE A 256 -16.03 0.88 -23.61
C ILE A 256 -16.11 1.52 -25.00
N ASN A 257 -15.37 2.61 -25.24
CA ASN A 257 -15.42 3.34 -26.50
C ASN A 257 -14.53 2.74 -27.60
N GLY A 258 -13.70 1.74 -27.27
CA GLY A 258 -12.84 1.04 -28.23
C GLY A 258 -11.69 1.90 -28.78
N ASN A 259 -11.36 3.02 -28.13
CA ASN A 259 -10.25 3.86 -28.53
C ASN A 259 -8.90 3.14 -28.33
N SER A 260 -7.93 3.45 -29.18
CA SER A 260 -6.58 2.90 -29.03
C SER A 260 -5.98 3.26 -27.66
N MET A 261 -5.16 2.38 -27.08
CA MET A 261 -4.54 2.61 -25.75
C MET A 261 -3.79 3.94 -25.65
N ASN A 262 -3.14 4.36 -26.74
CA ASN A 262 -2.43 5.65 -26.79
C ASN A 262 -3.39 6.83 -26.78
N SER A 263 -4.50 6.75 -27.53
CA SER A 263 -5.54 7.78 -27.54
C SER A 263 -6.26 7.86 -26.20
N ALA A 264 -6.63 6.72 -25.61
CA ALA A 264 -7.25 6.66 -24.28
C ALA A 264 -6.34 7.27 -23.20
N ARG A 265 -5.03 7.01 -23.25
CA ARG A 265 -4.04 7.64 -22.36
C ARG A 265 -3.99 9.15 -22.54
N GLU A 266 -3.94 9.63 -23.79
CA GLU A 266 -3.91 11.06 -24.06
C GLU A 266 -5.16 11.76 -23.52
N GLN A 267 -6.34 11.19 -23.77
CA GLN A 267 -7.61 11.71 -23.24
C GLN A 267 -7.64 11.71 -21.70
N ALA A 268 -7.12 10.66 -21.06
CA ALA A 268 -6.99 10.59 -19.61
C ALA A 268 -6.06 11.68 -19.05
N TYR A 269 -4.98 12.04 -19.77
CA TYR A 269 -4.13 13.17 -19.37
C TYR A 269 -4.80 14.51 -19.61
N GLN A 270 -5.40 14.72 -20.79
CA GLN A 270 -6.13 15.93 -21.15
C GLN A 270 -7.23 16.28 -20.16
N THR A 271 -7.84 15.26 -19.54
CA THR A 271 -8.82 15.45 -18.45
C THR A 271 -8.24 16.36 -17.36
N PHE A 272 -7.03 16.12 -16.85
CA PHE A 272 -6.48 16.95 -15.76
C PHE A 272 -6.13 18.39 -16.16
N PHE A 273 -6.09 18.70 -17.45
CA PHE A 273 -5.77 20.04 -17.96
C PHE A 273 -7.01 20.79 -18.49
N ASN A 274 -8.17 20.13 -18.59
CA ASN A 274 -9.42 20.76 -19.02
C ASN A 274 -10.25 21.18 -17.80
N GLU A 275 -10.47 22.50 -17.63
CA GLU A 275 -11.23 23.07 -16.51
C GLU A 275 -12.67 22.54 -16.42
N GLU A 276 -13.29 22.21 -17.56
CA GLU A 276 -14.65 21.65 -17.62
C GLU A 276 -14.76 20.28 -16.96
N SER A 277 -13.64 19.58 -16.77
CA SER A 277 -13.62 18.24 -16.17
C SER A 277 -13.42 18.24 -14.65
N SER A 278 -13.30 19.41 -14.02
CA SER A 278 -13.08 19.55 -12.57
C SER A 278 -14.12 18.77 -11.74
N GLN A 279 -15.39 18.84 -12.13
CA GLN A 279 -16.48 18.09 -11.50
C GLN A 279 -16.30 16.57 -11.66
N LEU A 280 -15.94 16.11 -12.86
CA LEU A 280 -15.68 14.70 -13.15
C LEU A 280 -14.50 14.16 -12.32
N ILE A 281 -13.44 14.95 -12.15
CA ILE A 281 -12.29 14.59 -11.32
C ILE A 281 -12.73 14.43 -9.86
N PHE A 282 -13.51 15.38 -9.35
CA PHE A 282 -14.05 15.32 -7.99
C PHE A 282 -14.90 14.07 -7.77
N GLU A 283 -15.88 13.82 -8.64
CA GLU A 283 -16.79 12.68 -8.54
C GLU A 283 -16.04 11.34 -8.59
N ASN A 284 -15.15 11.16 -9.56
CA ASN A 284 -14.37 9.92 -9.68
C ASN A 284 -13.47 9.68 -8.46
N ASN A 285 -12.85 10.72 -7.93
CA ASN A 285 -11.99 10.62 -6.77
C ASN A 285 -12.80 10.34 -5.50
N TRP A 286 -13.93 11.00 -5.32
CA TRP A 286 -14.81 10.78 -4.18
C TRP A 286 -15.39 9.37 -4.20
N GLU A 287 -15.95 8.92 -5.33
CA GLU A 287 -16.46 7.55 -5.50
C GLU A 287 -15.36 6.51 -5.24
N PHE A 288 -14.13 6.79 -5.68
CA PHE A 288 -13.01 5.91 -5.37
C PHE A 288 -12.72 5.85 -3.88
N LEU A 289 -12.65 6.99 -3.19
CA LEU A 289 -12.33 7.03 -1.76
C LEU A 289 -13.43 6.35 -0.93
N THR A 290 -14.70 6.58 -1.25
CA THR A 290 -15.84 6.05 -0.51
C THR A 290 -16.14 4.59 -0.84
N ASN A 291 -16.12 4.19 -2.11
CA ASN A 291 -16.62 2.87 -2.52
C ASN A 291 -15.53 1.86 -2.89
N ARG A 292 -14.30 2.30 -3.20
CA ARG A 292 -13.22 1.41 -3.67
C ARG A 292 -12.00 1.37 -2.77
N PHE A 293 -11.75 2.44 -2.03
CA PHE A 293 -10.61 2.55 -1.12
C PHE A 293 -11.03 2.26 0.32
N SER A 294 -12.22 2.68 0.72
CA SER A 294 -12.92 2.13 1.87
C SER A 294 -13.57 0.80 1.50
N GLU A 295 -13.18 -0.27 2.17
CA GLU A 295 -13.84 -1.58 1.99
C GLU A 295 -15.19 -1.66 2.72
N ILE A 296 -15.57 -0.67 3.55
CA ILE A 296 -16.87 -0.69 4.25
C ILE A 296 -18.04 -0.71 3.26
N GLY A 297 -17.99 0.03 2.15
CA GLY A 297 -19.07 0.03 1.17
C GLY A 297 -19.24 -1.29 0.40
N MET A 298 -18.33 -2.26 0.59
CA MET A 298 -18.44 -3.61 0.01
C MET A 298 -19.20 -4.60 0.92
N PHE A 299 -19.47 -4.23 2.17
CA PHE A 299 -20.17 -5.05 3.17
C PHE A 299 -21.57 -4.51 3.45
#